data_AF-H1VTR5-F1
#
_entry.id   AF-H1VTR5-F1
#
_cell.length_a   1.000
_cell.length_b   1.000
_cell.length_c   1.000
_cell.angle_alpha   90.00
_cell.angle_beta   90.00
_cell.angle_gamma   90.00
#
_symmetry.space_group_name_H-M   'P 1'
#
loop_
_entity.id
_entity.type
_entity.pdbx_description
1 polymer ?
#
loop_
_entity_poly.entity_id
_entity_poly.type
_entity_poly.pdbx_seq_one_letter_code
_entity_poly.pdbx_strand_id
1 'polypeptide(L)'
;MMSDFRACLFPKLSAQLHAHAAVAYAASCPERAGGNLNIWLTNGGAADVGMSSAYTAPRFDGLVLVIDGHGGTGGMVRGFLNDRSTDYKAQSDISPLAFGHCQYHYRNLGRPSQIKLRQTDRVFKVEIDGRLCFETDKVKIPPGYTFGITAASADNPDSFEIFKMVVMSDSLHASDNGGQQSQQQQQQQQQQQQQQAHEQKSTQGQPNTNNPRSGNAEPIDLNAIPDSSADAITSSKAQFADLHNRLQSVNHQIGTIFRSVNQYGQQAEHRHAETSQILDSLRQELRKLEKINDLEGRINGLEREIRAMRTDLNLQMKNTEHSLKGYMSDHHATLSSHIVKAAPGHGKLIGVIIGSQVVLVVGYMLYKRRKNSMPKKYL
;
A
#
# COMPACT_ATOMS: atom_id res chain seq x y z
N MET A 1 -14.33 9.41 6.57
CA MET A 1 -14.76 8.05 6.16
C MET A 1 -13.79 7.59 5.10
N MET A 2 -12.80 6.77 5.49
CA MET A 2 -11.80 6.20 4.57
C MET A 2 -12.41 4.94 3.96
N SER A 3 -12.84 5.01 2.72
CA SER A 3 -13.23 3.85 1.94
C SER A 3 -11.99 3.21 1.30
N ASP A 4 -11.88 1.91 1.48
CA ASP A 4 -10.78 1.02 1.10
C ASP A 4 -10.20 1.30 -0.30
N PHE A 5 -8.96 1.81 -0.32
CA PHE A 5 -8.07 1.67 -1.46
C PHE A 5 -6.81 0.95 -0.98
N ARG A 6 -6.71 -0.35 -1.32
CA ARG A 6 -5.50 -1.12 -1.10
C ARG A 6 -4.46 -0.59 -2.06
N ALA A 7 -3.42 0.08 -1.57
CA ALA A 7 -2.23 0.34 -2.39
C ALA A 7 -1.73 -0.98 -2.96
N CYS A 8 -1.82 -1.13 -4.27
CA CYS A 8 -1.06 -2.15 -4.96
C CYS A 8 0.37 -1.62 -5.09
N LEU A 9 1.19 -1.83 -4.05
CA LEU A 9 2.63 -1.84 -4.22
C LEU A 9 2.99 -3.07 -5.07
N PHE A 10 3.10 -2.86 -6.38
CA PHE A 10 3.67 -3.85 -7.29
C PHE A 10 5.19 -3.94 -7.06
N PRO A 11 5.83 -5.09 -7.41
CA PRO A 11 7.26 -5.32 -7.18
C PRO A 11 8.12 -4.19 -7.75
N LYS A 12 9.31 -3.97 -7.16
CA LYS A 12 10.31 -2.98 -7.57
C LYS A 12 10.62 -3.11 -9.07
N LEU A 13 9.90 -2.37 -9.89
CA LEU A 13 10.22 -2.15 -11.29
C LEU A 13 11.06 -0.88 -11.34
N SER A 14 12.36 -1.07 -11.59
CA SER A 14 13.31 0.02 -11.70
C SER A 14 13.24 0.63 -13.11
N ALA A 15 13.20 1.96 -13.19
CA ALA A 15 13.49 2.63 -14.46
C ALA A 15 14.97 2.43 -14.87
N GLN A 16 15.21 2.42 -16.18
CA GLN A 16 16.52 2.39 -16.83
C GLN A 16 16.63 3.62 -17.76
N LEU A 17 17.83 3.90 -18.30
CA LEU A 17 18.10 5.06 -19.17
C LEU A 17 17.09 5.18 -20.33
N HIS A 18 16.78 4.06 -20.98
CA HIS A 18 15.65 3.91 -21.91
C HIS A 18 14.56 3.10 -21.23
N ALA A 19 13.45 3.76 -20.91
CA ALA A 19 12.34 3.14 -20.20
C ALA A 19 11.02 3.48 -20.86
N HIS A 20 10.17 2.47 -20.95
CA HIS A 20 8.82 2.53 -21.47
C HIS A 20 7.87 1.99 -20.41
N ALA A 21 6.90 2.78 -19.98
CA ALA A 21 5.85 2.31 -19.08
C ALA A 21 4.48 2.58 -19.69
N ALA A 22 3.56 1.64 -19.56
CA ALA A 22 2.18 1.78 -19.99
C ALA A 22 1.23 1.37 -18.86
N VAL A 23 0.28 2.25 -18.54
CA VAL A 23 -0.76 2.01 -17.52
C VAL A 23 -2.12 2.10 -18.18
N ALA A 24 -2.90 1.03 -18.09
CA ALA A 24 -4.29 0.99 -18.50
C ALA A 24 -5.19 1.19 -17.28
N TYR A 25 -6.03 2.22 -17.30
CA TYR A 25 -6.89 2.60 -16.19
C TYR A 25 -8.28 3.01 -16.68
N ALA A 26 -9.29 2.93 -15.81
CA ALA A 26 -10.59 3.56 -16.04
C ALA A 26 -10.95 4.40 -14.81
N ALA A 27 -11.79 5.42 -15.04
CA ALA A 27 -12.39 6.19 -13.96
C ALA A 27 -13.91 6.23 -14.14
N SER A 28 -14.64 5.89 -13.08
CA SER A 28 -16.09 6.06 -12.99
C SER A 28 -16.44 7.07 -11.91
N CYS A 29 -17.45 7.90 -12.17
CA CYS A 29 -17.71 9.10 -11.40
C CYS A 29 -19.22 9.39 -11.38
N PRO A 30 -19.86 9.52 -10.20
CA PRO A 30 -21.20 10.13 -10.09
C PRO A 30 -21.17 11.62 -10.42
N GLU A 31 -22.34 12.25 -10.56
CA GLU A 31 -22.43 13.68 -10.89
C GLU A 31 -21.70 14.53 -9.83
N ARG A 32 -20.69 15.31 -10.24
CA ARG A 32 -19.78 16.09 -9.36
C ARG A 32 -18.90 15.26 -8.41
N ALA A 33 -18.39 14.11 -8.84
CA ALA A 33 -17.33 13.43 -8.09
C ALA A 33 -15.93 14.00 -8.39
N GLY A 34 -15.01 13.72 -7.46
CA GLY A 34 -13.67 14.24 -7.42
C GLY A 34 -12.70 13.20 -6.89
N GLY A 35 -11.45 13.39 -7.28
CA GLY A 35 -10.36 12.51 -6.94
C GLY A 35 -9.22 12.71 -7.93
N ASN A 36 -8.13 12.02 -7.68
CA ASN A 36 -6.99 11.99 -8.56
C ASN A 36 -6.37 10.59 -8.59
N LEU A 37 -5.80 10.26 -9.74
CA LEU A 37 -4.92 9.12 -9.92
C LEU A 37 -3.50 9.65 -10.10
N ASN A 38 -2.55 9.08 -9.36
CA ASN A 38 -1.15 9.50 -9.37
C ASN A 38 -0.28 8.30 -9.74
N ILE A 39 0.47 8.43 -10.82
CA ILE A 39 1.45 7.45 -11.28
C ILE A 39 2.83 8.00 -10.95
N TRP A 40 3.50 7.34 -10.03
CA TRP A 40 4.77 7.73 -9.46
C TRP A 40 5.93 6.99 -10.11
N LEU A 41 7.05 7.69 -10.22
CA LEU A 41 8.36 7.11 -10.45
C LEU A 41 9.34 7.82 -9.53
N THR A 42 9.71 7.19 -8.41
CA THR A 42 10.42 7.85 -7.30
C THR A 42 11.61 7.04 -6.81
N ASN A 43 12.64 7.71 -6.32
CA ASN A 43 13.85 7.08 -5.80
C ASN A 43 13.55 6.22 -4.55
N GLY A 44 12.87 6.78 -3.55
CA GLY A 44 12.52 6.07 -2.30
C GLY A 44 11.25 5.22 -2.37
N GLY A 45 10.51 5.22 -3.48
CA GLY A 45 9.27 4.47 -3.62
C GLY A 45 8.26 4.80 -2.51
N ALA A 46 7.69 3.76 -1.90
CA ALA A 46 6.71 3.92 -0.81
C ALA A 46 7.28 4.59 0.45
N ALA A 47 8.59 4.60 0.66
CA ALA A 47 9.18 5.32 1.80
C ALA A 47 9.09 6.84 1.61
N ASP A 48 9.17 7.33 0.37
CA ASP A 48 9.09 8.77 0.07
C ASP A 48 7.63 9.23 -0.02
N VAL A 49 6.75 8.46 -0.69
CA VAL A 49 5.39 8.93 -1.01
C VAL A 49 4.26 8.15 -0.32
N GLY A 50 4.48 6.91 0.10
CA GLY A 50 3.48 6.07 0.76
C GLY A 50 2.14 6.01 0.01
N MET A 51 1.07 6.46 0.68
CA MET A 51 -0.29 6.57 0.13
C MET A 51 -0.65 7.97 -0.36
N SER A 52 0.34 8.86 -0.50
CA SER A 52 0.10 10.27 -0.80
C SER A 52 -0.35 10.48 -2.24
N SER A 53 -1.12 11.54 -2.45
CA SER A 53 -1.33 12.13 -3.78
C SER A 53 -0.30 13.24 -4.02
N ALA A 54 -0.21 13.76 -5.25
CA ALA A 54 0.63 14.94 -5.51
C ALA A 54 0.28 16.15 -4.62
N TYR A 55 -0.94 16.24 -4.10
CA TYR A 55 -1.40 17.33 -3.23
C TYR A 55 -1.09 17.11 -1.74
N THR A 56 -0.75 15.90 -1.35
CA THR A 56 -0.51 15.53 0.05
C THR A 56 0.89 14.97 0.28
N ALA A 57 1.64 14.74 -0.78
CA ALA A 57 3.00 14.25 -0.72
C ALA A 57 3.93 15.29 -0.08
N PRO A 58 4.83 14.86 0.81
CA PRO A 58 5.89 15.72 1.32
C PRO A 58 6.95 15.95 0.22
N ARG A 59 8.19 16.23 0.61
CA ARG A 59 9.34 16.23 -0.32
C ARG A 59 9.57 14.82 -0.85
N PHE A 60 9.67 14.68 -2.18
CA PHE A 60 9.99 13.42 -2.85
C PHE A 60 11.06 13.66 -3.93
N ASP A 61 11.77 12.60 -4.31
CA ASP A 61 12.72 12.61 -5.43
C ASP A 61 12.14 11.78 -6.58
N GLY A 62 11.73 12.46 -7.65
CA GLY A 62 11.29 11.86 -8.90
C GLY A 62 10.13 12.55 -9.58
N LEU A 63 9.33 11.74 -10.26
CA LEU A 63 8.25 12.15 -11.15
C LEU A 63 6.91 11.68 -10.60
N VAL A 64 5.90 12.51 -10.75
CA VAL A 64 4.50 12.09 -10.65
C VAL A 64 3.69 12.59 -11.84
N LEU A 65 2.93 11.68 -12.45
CA LEU A 65 1.87 12.00 -13.40
C LEU A 65 0.54 11.96 -12.66
N VAL A 66 -0.21 13.06 -12.71
CA VAL A 66 -1.50 13.22 -12.05
C VAL A 66 -2.60 13.31 -13.10
N ILE A 67 -3.64 12.52 -12.91
CA ILE A 67 -4.89 12.58 -13.65
C ILE A 67 -5.93 13.10 -12.67
N ASP A 68 -6.43 14.31 -12.92
CA ASP A 68 -7.36 14.98 -12.03
C ASP A 68 -8.34 15.90 -12.77
N GLY A 69 -9.33 16.40 -12.03
CA GLY A 69 -10.31 17.36 -12.53
C GLY A 69 -9.80 18.80 -12.65
N HIS A 70 -8.48 19.06 -12.60
CA HIS A 70 -7.95 20.41 -12.68
C HIS A 70 -8.28 21.03 -14.05
N GLY A 71 -8.45 22.36 -14.12
CA GLY A 71 -8.73 23.07 -15.39
C GLY A 71 -10.17 22.97 -15.92
N GLY A 72 -11.11 22.36 -15.18
CA GLY A 72 -12.53 22.36 -15.51
C GLY A 72 -12.97 21.20 -16.41
N THR A 73 -13.67 21.52 -17.51
CA THR A 73 -14.67 20.73 -18.29
C THR A 73 -14.38 19.26 -18.65
N GLY A 74 -13.18 18.73 -18.41
CA GLY A 74 -12.86 17.33 -18.70
C GLY A 74 -11.86 16.68 -17.77
N GLY A 75 -11.13 17.45 -16.97
CA GLY A 75 -9.92 16.98 -16.33
C GLY A 75 -8.69 17.03 -17.24
N MET A 76 -7.54 16.73 -16.65
CA MET A 76 -6.23 16.89 -17.28
C MET A 76 -5.27 15.80 -16.82
N VAL A 77 -4.22 15.61 -17.64
CA VAL A 77 -3.02 14.87 -17.26
C VAL A 77 -1.91 15.89 -17.05
N ARG A 78 -1.24 15.85 -15.90
CA ARG A 78 -0.18 16.79 -15.51
C ARG A 78 1.05 16.05 -15.02
N GLY A 79 2.24 16.52 -15.38
CA GLY A 79 3.51 16.00 -14.93
C GLY A 79 4.21 16.95 -13.98
N PHE A 80 4.69 16.42 -12.86
CA PHE A 80 5.43 17.15 -11.83
C PHE A 80 6.74 16.46 -11.50
N LEU A 81 7.76 17.26 -11.18
CA LEU A 81 9.07 16.79 -10.77
C LEU A 81 9.44 17.38 -9.42
N ASN A 82 10.19 16.61 -8.65
CA ASN A 82 10.76 17.07 -7.40
C ASN A 82 12.09 16.35 -7.17
N ASP A 83 13.05 17.07 -6.62
CA ASP A 83 14.39 16.60 -6.26
C ASP A 83 14.58 16.66 -4.73
N ARG A 84 13.47 16.55 -4.00
CA ARG A 84 13.32 16.81 -2.55
C ARG A 84 13.46 18.28 -2.13
N SER A 85 13.64 19.22 -3.04
CA SER A 85 13.70 20.65 -2.68
C SER A 85 12.34 21.19 -2.20
N THR A 86 11.25 20.76 -2.82
CA THR A 86 9.93 21.38 -2.64
C THR A 86 9.02 20.48 -1.81
N ASP A 87 8.40 21.05 -0.77
CA ASP A 87 7.35 20.37 -0.02
C ASP A 87 6.01 20.65 -0.68
N TYR A 88 5.46 19.64 -1.36
CA TYR A 88 4.22 19.77 -2.15
C TYR A 88 3.00 19.95 -1.24
N LYS A 89 2.96 19.23 -0.11
CA LYS A 89 1.91 19.36 0.91
C LYS A 89 1.85 20.77 1.51
N ALA A 90 2.98 21.49 1.55
CA ALA A 90 3.03 22.85 2.06
C ALA A 90 2.54 23.91 1.04
N GLN A 91 2.31 23.54 -0.22
CA GLN A 91 1.81 24.46 -1.25
C GLN A 91 0.28 24.51 -1.22
N SER A 92 -0.27 25.73 -1.30
CA SER A 92 -1.72 25.90 -1.49
C SER A 92 -2.17 25.51 -2.90
N ASP A 93 -1.28 25.68 -3.88
CA ASP A 93 -1.49 25.29 -5.27
C ASP A 93 -0.19 24.78 -5.88
N ILE A 94 -0.19 23.54 -6.34
CA ILE A 94 0.96 22.90 -7.02
C ILE A 94 0.96 23.16 -8.52
N SER A 95 -0.09 23.75 -9.09
CA SER A 95 -0.27 23.89 -10.54
C SER A 95 0.89 24.60 -11.26
N PRO A 96 1.53 25.63 -10.69
CA PRO A 96 2.73 26.25 -11.29
C PRO A 96 3.96 25.34 -11.35
N LEU A 97 3.99 24.25 -10.56
CA LEU A 97 5.09 23.27 -10.55
C LEU A 97 4.99 22.25 -11.69
N ALA A 98 3.87 22.23 -12.43
CA ALA A 98 3.71 21.31 -13.55
C ALA A 98 4.65 21.68 -14.69
N PHE A 99 5.53 20.77 -15.09
CA PHE A 99 6.42 20.98 -16.23
C PHE A 99 5.76 20.67 -17.58
N GLY A 100 4.64 19.94 -17.56
CA GLY A 100 3.88 19.55 -18.75
C GLY A 100 2.46 19.14 -18.39
N HIS A 101 1.50 19.42 -19.27
CA HIS A 101 0.11 19.05 -19.08
C HIS A 101 -0.65 18.97 -20.41
N CYS A 102 -1.77 18.25 -20.42
CA CYS A 102 -2.75 18.28 -21.50
C CYS A 102 -4.17 18.08 -20.96
N GLN A 103 -5.17 18.58 -21.69
CA GLN A 103 -6.58 18.33 -21.38
C GLN A 103 -6.98 16.92 -21.81
N TYR A 104 -7.66 16.20 -20.92
CA TYR A 104 -8.08 14.83 -21.19
C TYR A 104 -9.33 14.45 -20.38
N HIS A 105 -10.41 14.12 -21.10
CA HIS A 105 -11.68 13.70 -20.52
C HIS A 105 -11.62 12.23 -20.09
N TYR A 106 -11.16 11.97 -18.87
CA TYR A 106 -10.84 10.60 -18.42
C TYR A 106 -12.00 9.82 -17.79
N ARG A 107 -13.08 10.50 -17.40
CA ARG A 107 -14.21 9.92 -16.66
C ARG A 107 -15.24 9.28 -17.58
N ASN A 108 -15.85 8.18 -17.11
CA ASN A 108 -17.04 7.56 -17.69
C ASN A 108 -16.92 7.23 -19.20
N LEU A 109 -15.70 6.89 -19.66
CA LEU A 109 -15.42 6.60 -21.07
C LEU A 109 -15.98 5.26 -21.58
N GLY A 110 -16.44 4.39 -20.67
CA GLY A 110 -16.91 3.03 -21.01
C GLY A 110 -15.82 2.08 -21.51
N ARG A 111 -14.55 2.50 -21.45
CA ARG A 111 -13.37 1.71 -21.82
C ARG A 111 -12.16 2.13 -20.98
N PRO A 112 -11.17 1.25 -20.75
CA PRO A 112 -9.91 1.65 -20.17
C PRO A 112 -9.13 2.59 -21.10
N SER A 113 -8.60 3.66 -20.54
CA SER A 113 -7.62 4.55 -21.17
C SER A 113 -6.21 4.07 -20.89
N GLN A 114 -5.29 4.37 -21.80
CA GLN A 114 -3.89 3.97 -21.70
C GLN A 114 -2.98 5.20 -21.67
N ILE A 115 -2.25 5.37 -20.57
CA ILE A 115 -1.12 6.31 -20.49
C ILE A 115 0.15 5.56 -20.85
N LYS A 116 0.96 6.15 -21.73
CA LYS A 116 2.32 5.68 -22.05
C LYS A 116 3.33 6.75 -21.67
N LEU A 117 4.27 6.35 -20.84
CA LEU A 117 5.47 7.09 -20.49
C LEU A 117 6.63 6.52 -21.30
N ARG A 118 7.37 7.38 -21.99
CA ARG A 118 8.59 6.99 -22.69
C ARG A 118 9.71 7.96 -22.39
N GLN A 119 10.84 7.43 -21.96
CA GLN A 119 12.08 8.16 -21.83
C GLN A 119 13.14 7.56 -22.74
N THR A 120 13.77 8.42 -23.54
CA THR A 120 15.00 8.12 -24.28
C THR A 120 16.11 9.05 -23.79
N ASP A 121 17.32 8.92 -24.32
CA ASP A 121 18.45 9.81 -23.97
C ASP A 121 18.19 11.30 -24.21
N ARG A 122 17.23 11.61 -25.09
CA ARG A 122 16.98 12.97 -25.58
C ARG A 122 15.61 13.51 -25.19
N VAL A 123 14.60 12.64 -25.07
CA VAL A 123 13.21 13.09 -24.95
C VAL A 123 12.48 12.25 -23.92
N PHE A 124 11.77 12.96 -23.05
CA PHE A 124 10.72 12.43 -22.20
C PHE A 124 9.36 12.74 -22.84
N LYS A 125 8.53 11.73 -23.05
CA LYS A 125 7.23 11.83 -23.72
C LYS A 125 6.14 11.14 -22.91
N VAL A 126 4.98 11.78 -22.84
CA VAL A 126 3.74 11.20 -22.30
C VAL A 126 2.67 11.18 -23.39
N GLU A 127 2.06 10.02 -23.58
CA GLU A 127 0.93 9.81 -24.50
C GLU A 127 -0.29 9.27 -23.74
N ILE A 128 -1.47 9.69 -24.18
CA ILE A 128 -2.77 9.22 -23.68
C ILE A 128 -3.59 8.71 -24.85
N ASP A 129 -4.04 7.46 -24.79
CA ASP A 129 -4.81 6.79 -25.86
C ASP A 129 -4.16 6.92 -27.26
N GLY A 130 -2.82 6.86 -27.30
CA GLY A 130 -2.05 6.99 -28.54
C GLY A 130 -1.86 8.42 -29.07
N ARG A 131 -2.32 9.43 -28.33
CA ARG A 131 -2.13 10.85 -28.65
C ARG A 131 -1.05 11.45 -27.75
N LEU A 132 -0.20 12.30 -28.33
CA LEU A 132 0.79 13.06 -27.56
C LEU A 132 0.08 13.98 -26.57
N CYS A 133 0.44 13.88 -25.28
CA CYS A 133 -0.01 14.77 -24.24
C CYS A 133 0.99 15.91 -24.07
N PHE A 134 2.25 15.57 -23.74
CA PHE A 134 3.37 16.51 -23.71
C PHE A 134 4.70 15.78 -23.89
N GLU A 135 5.70 16.52 -24.39
CA GLU A 135 7.08 16.07 -24.53
C GLU A 135 8.07 17.17 -24.15
N THR A 136 9.24 16.77 -23.69
CA THR A 136 10.31 17.69 -23.28
C THR A 136 11.67 17.00 -23.32
N ASP A 137 12.71 17.77 -23.62
CA ASP A 137 14.11 17.35 -23.59
C ASP A 137 14.81 17.72 -22.26
N LYS A 138 14.11 18.46 -21.39
CA LYS A 138 14.66 18.99 -20.13
C LYS A 138 14.52 18.02 -18.96
N VAL A 139 13.73 16.96 -19.12
CA VAL A 139 13.44 15.99 -18.06
C VAL A 139 14.22 14.72 -18.30
N LYS A 140 14.98 14.30 -17.29
CA LYS A 140 15.74 13.04 -17.29
C LYS A 140 15.54 12.36 -15.94
N ILE A 141 14.90 11.20 -15.96
CA ILE A 141 14.73 10.36 -14.78
C ILE A 141 15.90 9.38 -14.70
N PRO A 142 16.69 9.40 -13.62
CA PRO A 142 17.79 8.47 -13.45
C PRO A 142 17.30 7.01 -13.32
N PRO A 143 18.17 6.02 -13.60
CA PRO A 143 17.86 4.63 -13.30
C PRO A 143 17.75 4.40 -11.79
N GLY A 144 17.08 3.32 -11.39
CA GLY A 144 16.93 2.94 -9.97
C GLY A 144 15.62 3.39 -9.32
N TYR A 145 14.81 4.17 -10.03
CA TYR A 145 13.56 4.72 -9.51
C TYR A 145 12.46 3.66 -9.54
N THR A 146 11.64 3.64 -8.51
CA THR A 146 10.55 2.69 -8.32
C THR A 146 9.23 3.26 -8.83
N PHE A 147 8.54 2.49 -9.65
CA PHE A 147 7.16 2.79 -10.04
C PHE A 147 6.17 2.58 -8.90
N GLY A 148 5.19 3.47 -8.80
CA GLY A 148 4.08 3.36 -7.85
C GLY A 148 2.79 3.94 -8.42
N ILE A 149 1.65 3.49 -7.92
CA ILE A 149 0.34 4.04 -8.28
C ILE A 149 -0.44 4.28 -6.99
N THR A 150 -1.04 5.45 -6.87
CA THR A 150 -1.91 5.83 -5.75
C THR A 150 -3.12 6.58 -6.29
N ALA A 151 -4.24 6.54 -5.58
CA ALA A 151 -5.39 7.36 -5.87
C ALA A 151 -5.87 8.04 -4.58
N ALA A 152 -6.42 9.24 -4.71
CA ALA A 152 -7.10 9.94 -3.63
C ALA A 152 -8.50 10.32 -4.07
N SER A 153 -9.47 10.18 -3.17
CA SER A 153 -10.87 10.51 -3.42
C SER A 153 -11.25 11.81 -2.72
N ALA A 154 -12.18 12.56 -3.31
CA ALA A 154 -12.87 13.67 -2.66
C ALA A 154 -14.10 13.17 -1.87
N ASP A 155 -14.87 14.10 -1.28
CA ASP A 155 -16.11 13.79 -0.55
C ASP A 155 -17.09 12.98 -1.40
N ASN A 156 -17.25 13.36 -2.67
CA ASN A 156 -17.86 12.53 -3.70
C ASN A 156 -16.74 11.80 -4.45
N PRO A 157 -16.54 10.50 -4.24
CA PRO A 157 -15.36 9.82 -4.75
C PRO A 157 -15.47 9.49 -6.24
N ASP A 158 -14.39 9.75 -6.99
CA ASP A 158 -14.10 9.02 -8.22
C ASP A 158 -13.66 7.58 -7.87
N SER A 159 -14.11 6.60 -8.65
CA SER A 159 -13.59 5.22 -8.62
C SER A 159 -12.56 5.06 -9.72
N PHE A 160 -11.32 4.74 -9.35
CA PHE A 160 -10.24 4.46 -10.29
C PHE A 160 -9.95 2.96 -10.32
N GLU A 161 -9.83 2.39 -11.51
CA GLU A 161 -9.51 0.97 -11.71
C GLU A 161 -8.25 0.85 -12.55
N ILE A 162 -7.33 -0.03 -12.15
CA ILE A 162 -6.10 -0.33 -12.89
C ILE A 162 -6.22 -1.72 -13.49
N PHE A 163 -6.18 -1.80 -14.82
CA PHE A 163 -6.32 -3.06 -15.56
C PHE A 163 -4.98 -3.69 -15.86
N LYS A 164 -3.97 -2.87 -16.18
CA LYS A 164 -2.67 -3.36 -16.64
C LYS A 164 -1.60 -2.31 -16.41
N MET A 165 -0.44 -2.77 -15.91
CA MET A 165 0.79 -2.01 -15.91
C MET A 165 1.87 -2.82 -16.62
N VAL A 166 2.56 -2.19 -17.57
CA VAL A 166 3.70 -2.77 -18.28
C VAL A 166 4.86 -1.82 -18.13
N VAL A 167 6.02 -2.33 -17.70
CA VAL A 167 7.27 -1.57 -17.67
C VAL A 167 8.29 -2.37 -18.47
N MET A 168 8.91 -1.71 -19.43
CA MET A 168 9.97 -2.25 -20.28
C MET A 168 11.18 -1.34 -20.17
N SER A 169 12.36 -1.94 -20.15
CA SER A 169 13.62 -1.24 -20.29
C SER A 169 14.33 -1.78 -21.51
N ASP A 170 14.91 -0.90 -22.32
CA ASP A 170 15.83 -1.36 -23.35
C ASP A 170 17.14 -1.68 -22.64
N SER A 171 17.38 -2.97 -22.43
CA SER A 171 18.64 -3.46 -21.89
C SER A 171 19.74 -3.14 -22.90
N LEU A 172 20.65 -2.21 -22.58
CA LEU A 172 21.87 -1.92 -23.34
C LEU A 172 22.93 -3.03 -23.22
N HIS A 173 22.51 -4.29 -23.28
CA HIS A 173 23.40 -5.44 -23.38
C HIS A 173 22.86 -6.44 -24.41
N ALA A 174 22.96 -6.06 -25.68
CA ALA A 174 23.38 -6.94 -26.77
C ALA A 174 23.95 -6.04 -27.87
N SER A 175 25.27 -5.90 -27.86
CA SER A 175 25.99 -5.36 -29.01
C SER A 175 25.71 -6.23 -30.24
N ASP A 176 25.63 -5.56 -31.39
CA ASP A 176 26.04 -6.06 -32.70
C ASP A 176 25.01 -6.84 -33.55
N ASN A 177 24.13 -6.10 -34.23
CA ASN A 177 24.28 -5.89 -35.68
C ASN A 177 23.18 -4.99 -36.23
N GLY A 178 23.58 -4.07 -37.12
CA GLY A 178 22.77 -2.96 -37.59
C GLY A 178 21.81 -3.26 -38.74
N GLY A 179 20.99 -2.24 -39.04
CA GLY A 179 20.13 -2.14 -40.22
C GLY A 179 18.76 -2.81 -40.01
N GLN A 180 17.61 -2.24 -40.34
CA GLN A 180 17.27 -1.10 -41.20
C GLN A 180 15.90 -0.56 -40.78
N GLN A 181 15.78 0.76 -40.87
CA GLN A 181 14.51 1.48 -40.86
C GLN A 181 13.67 1.14 -42.10
N SER A 182 12.37 1.44 -41.97
CA SER A 182 11.41 1.80 -43.03
C SER A 182 10.90 0.70 -43.96
N GLN A 183 9.69 0.18 -43.66
CA GLN A 183 8.64 -0.08 -44.64
C GLN A 183 7.28 -0.24 -43.92
N GLN A 184 6.62 0.89 -43.66
CA GLN A 184 5.20 0.95 -43.31
C GLN A 184 4.50 1.84 -44.32
N GLN A 185 4.16 1.27 -45.47
CA GLN A 185 3.10 1.75 -46.35
C GLN A 185 2.76 0.64 -47.34
N GLN A 186 1.46 0.48 -47.59
CA GLN A 186 0.80 -0.51 -48.47
C GLN A 186 0.55 -1.91 -47.89
N GLN A 187 -0.56 -2.05 -47.16
CA GLN A 187 -1.45 -3.21 -47.30
C GLN A 187 -2.88 -2.83 -46.91
N GLN A 188 -3.51 -2.01 -47.76
CA GLN A 188 -4.96 -1.87 -47.87
C GLN A 188 -5.33 -2.30 -49.29
N GLN A 189 -5.74 -3.55 -49.44
CA GLN A 189 -6.55 -4.15 -50.53
C GLN A 189 -6.11 -5.61 -50.77
N GLN A 190 -6.73 -6.54 -50.04
CA GLN A 190 -7.10 -7.88 -50.53
C GLN A 190 -7.73 -8.67 -49.37
N GLN A 191 -8.97 -8.31 -49.03
CA GLN A 191 -9.83 -9.12 -48.17
C GLN A 191 -11.24 -9.08 -48.75
N GLN A 192 -11.42 -9.71 -49.90
CA GLN A 192 -12.73 -10.05 -50.45
C GLN A 192 -12.56 -11.10 -51.55
N GLN A 193 -12.39 -12.37 -51.15
CA GLN A 193 -12.81 -13.58 -51.86
C GLN A 193 -12.19 -14.82 -51.22
N GLN A 194 -12.87 -15.39 -50.22
CA GLN A 194 -12.92 -16.85 -49.98
C GLN A 194 -13.81 -17.14 -48.77
N GLN A 195 -15.11 -16.95 -48.95
CA GLN A 195 -16.15 -17.53 -48.11
C GLN A 195 -17.27 -17.99 -49.02
N GLN A 196 -17.09 -19.15 -49.64
CA GLN A 196 -18.16 -19.95 -50.28
C GLN A 196 -17.56 -21.27 -50.76
N ALA A 197 -17.35 -22.22 -49.84
CA ALA A 197 -17.27 -23.66 -50.13
C ALA A 197 -17.21 -24.44 -48.81
N HIS A 198 -18.31 -24.46 -48.07
CA HIS A 198 -18.58 -25.52 -47.10
C HIS A 198 -20.08 -25.71 -47.04
N GLU A 199 -20.57 -26.75 -47.72
CA GLU A 199 -21.75 -27.54 -47.34
C GLU A 199 -22.05 -28.57 -48.44
N GLN A 200 -21.67 -29.84 -48.23
CA GLN A 200 -22.57 -30.99 -48.39
C GLN A 200 -21.88 -32.34 -48.15
N LYS A 201 -22.58 -33.19 -47.39
CA LYS A 201 -22.51 -34.66 -47.21
C LYS A 201 -21.74 -35.28 -46.03
N SER A 202 -22.50 -35.50 -44.95
CA SER A 202 -22.65 -36.77 -44.21
C SER A 202 -23.25 -37.87 -45.14
N THR A 203 -23.12 -39.20 -45.02
CA THR A 203 -22.82 -40.16 -43.92
C THR A 203 -22.66 -41.57 -44.56
N GLN A 204 -21.67 -42.39 -44.18
CA GLN A 204 -21.79 -43.85 -43.96
C GLN A 204 -20.47 -44.43 -43.42
N GLY A 205 -20.54 -45.31 -42.42
CA GLY A 205 -19.41 -45.65 -41.54
C GLY A 205 -18.72 -47.00 -41.77
N GLN A 206 -17.54 -47.14 -41.15
CA GLN A 206 -17.10 -48.28 -40.34
C GLN A 206 -15.79 -47.92 -39.61
N PRO A 207 -15.52 -48.51 -38.43
CA PRO A 207 -14.53 -48.00 -37.49
C PRO A 207 -13.14 -48.48 -37.88
N ASN A 208 -12.27 -47.54 -38.24
CA ASN A 208 -10.84 -47.83 -38.33
C ASN A 208 -10.09 -47.00 -37.27
N THR A 209 -9.66 -47.74 -36.25
CA THR A 209 -8.58 -47.44 -35.32
C THR A 209 -7.44 -46.67 -35.98
N ASN A 210 -7.31 -45.38 -35.65
CA ASN A 210 -6.05 -44.70 -35.33
C ASN A 210 -6.31 -43.20 -35.19
N ASN A 211 -6.75 -42.81 -33.99
CA ASN A 211 -6.82 -41.43 -33.56
C ASN A 211 -5.79 -41.29 -32.42
N PRO A 212 -4.56 -40.80 -32.64
CA PRO A 212 -3.71 -40.36 -31.54
C PRO A 212 -4.18 -38.97 -31.12
N ARG A 213 -5.26 -38.96 -30.36
CA ARG A 213 -5.80 -37.77 -29.70
C ARG A 213 -5.96 -38.07 -28.21
N SER A 214 -4.85 -38.38 -27.55
CA SER A 214 -4.59 -38.14 -26.13
C SER A 214 -3.21 -38.70 -25.77
N GLY A 215 -2.45 -37.94 -24.99
CA GLY A 215 -1.24 -38.43 -24.31
C GLY A 215 0.06 -38.00 -24.99
N ASN A 216 0.77 -37.09 -24.33
CA ASN A 216 2.16 -36.71 -24.58
C ASN A 216 2.44 -36.12 -25.97
N ALA A 217 2.19 -34.82 -26.11
CA ALA A 217 2.89 -34.06 -27.14
C ALA A 217 4.37 -34.07 -26.78
N GLU A 218 5.16 -34.85 -27.53
CA GLU A 218 6.61 -34.78 -27.46
C GLU A 218 7.08 -33.33 -27.60
N PRO A 219 8.21 -32.95 -26.95
CA PRO A 219 8.83 -31.67 -27.19
C PRO A 219 9.09 -31.55 -28.70
N ILE A 220 8.52 -30.53 -29.33
CA ILE A 220 8.78 -30.22 -30.73
C ILE A 220 10.28 -29.92 -30.84
N ASP A 221 11.02 -30.76 -31.55
CA ASP A 221 12.44 -30.57 -31.81
C ASP A 221 12.63 -29.30 -32.66
N LEU A 222 13.20 -28.27 -32.04
CA LEU A 222 13.51 -26.97 -32.63
C LEU A 222 14.52 -27.07 -33.79
N ASN A 223 15.11 -28.24 -34.04
CA ASN A 223 16.10 -28.47 -35.09
C ASN A 223 15.55 -29.21 -36.32
N ALA A 224 14.24 -29.44 -36.41
CA ALA A 224 13.65 -30.20 -37.52
C ALA A 224 13.82 -29.54 -38.90
N ILE A 225 14.16 -28.25 -38.95
CA ILE A 225 14.60 -27.56 -40.17
C ILE A 225 15.99 -26.96 -39.89
N PRO A 226 17.09 -27.56 -40.39
CA PRO A 226 18.42 -27.03 -40.19
C PRO A 226 18.56 -25.67 -40.87
N ASP A 227 19.05 -24.68 -40.13
CA ASP A 227 19.35 -23.35 -40.64
C ASP A 227 20.41 -23.46 -41.75
N SER A 228 19.96 -23.33 -43.00
CA SER A 228 20.81 -23.29 -44.18
C SER A 228 21.02 -21.83 -44.57
N SER A 229 22.26 -21.44 -44.91
CA SER A 229 22.54 -20.08 -45.38
C SER A 229 21.73 -19.79 -46.65
N ALA A 230 21.24 -18.56 -46.79
CA ALA A 230 20.45 -18.15 -47.95
C ALA A 230 21.18 -18.39 -49.28
N ASP A 231 22.52 -18.38 -49.25
CA ASP A 231 23.40 -18.63 -50.40
C ASP A 231 23.36 -20.09 -50.90
N ALA A 232 22.86 -21.03 -50.09
CA ALA A 232 22.71 -22.44 -50.48
C ALA A 232 21.46 -22.70 -51.35
N ILE A 233 20.53 -21.73 -51.43
CA ILE A 233 19.24 -21.88 -52.14
C ILE A 233 19.31 -21.19 -53.50
N THR A 234 19.90 -21.87 -54.47
CA THR A 234 20.22 -21.30 -55.79
C THR A 234 19.06 -21.32 -56.79
N SER A 235 17.91 -21.93 -56.46
CA SER A 235 16.75 -22.01 -57.35
C SER A 235 15.47 -21.48 -56.70
N SER A 236 14.63 -20.80 -57.49
CA SER A 236 13.33 -20.27 -57.05
C SER A 236 12.41 -21.36 -56.51
N LYS A 237 12.41 -22.57 -57.10
CA LYS A 237 11.62 -23.71 -56.60
C LYS A 237 12.06 -24.16 -55.20
N ALA A 238 13.36 -24.12 -54.90
CA ALA A 238 13.89 -24.43 -53.58
C ALA A 238 13.55 -23.33 -52.55
N GLN A 239 13.51 -22.06 -52.98
CA GLN A 239 13.07 -20.93 -52.15
C GLN A 239 11.59 -21.05 -51.75
N PHE A 240 10.71 -21.43 -52.69
CA PHE A 240 9.29 -21.65 -52.39
C PHE A 240 9.06 -22.84 -51.45
N ALA A 241 9.83 -23.92 -51.60
CA ALA A 241 9.73 -25.08 -50.72
C ALA A 241 10.18 -24.76 -49.29
N ASP A 242 11.31 -24.03 -49.12
CA ASP A 242 11.78 -23.59 -47.80
C ASP A 242 10.78 -22.62 -47.13
N LEU A 243 10.28 -21.63 -47.87
CA LEU A 243 9.27 -20.71 -47.36
C LEU A 243 7.99 -21.44 -46.93
N HIS A 244 7.53 -22.42 -47.71
CA HIS A 244 6.35 -23.22 -47.39
C HIS A 244 6.55 -24.04 -46.11
N ASN A 245 7.69 -24.70 -45.96
CA ASN A 245 8.03 -25.48 -44.76
C ASN A 245 8.15 -24.58 -43.52
N ARG A 246 8.77 -23.41 -43.65
CA ARG A 246 8.87 -22.41 -42.56
C ARG A 246 7.51 -21.87 -42.17
N LEU A 247 6.65 -21.54 -43.12
CA LEU A 247 5.30 -21.05 -42.85
C LEU A 247 4.44 -22.12 -42.15
N GLN A 248 4.58 -23.38 -42.56
CA GLN A 248 3.92 -24.50 -41.90
C GLN A 248 4.40 -24.67 -40.44
N SER A 249 5.70 -24.55 -40.20
CA SER A 249 6.29 -24.57 -38.84
C SER A 249 5.76 -23.42 -37.97
N VAL A 250 5.75 -22.18 -38.50
CA VAL A 250 5.21 -21.00 -37.81
C VAL A 250 3.73 -21.18 -37.46
N ASN A 251 2.92 -21.75 -38.36
CA ASN A 251 1.51 -21.96 -38.10
C ASN A 251 1.28 -22.99 -36.98
N HIS A 252 2.09 -24.05 -36.93
CA HIS A 252 2.07 -25.01 -35.82
C HIS A 252 2.54 -24.38 -34.49
N GLN A 253 3.50 -23.46 -34.54
CA GLN A 253 3.97 -22.72 -33.37
C GLN A 253 2.89 -21.80 -32.80
N ILE A 254 2.18 -21.04 -33.66
CA ILE A 254 1.06 -20.19 -33.27
C ILE A 254 -0.04 -21.02 -32.58
N GLY A 255 -0.35 -22.20 -33.12
CA GLY A 255 -1.32 -23.11 -32.51
C GLY A 255 -0.91 -23.65 -31.14
N THR A 256 0.39 -23.76 -30.86
CA THR A 256 0.92 -24.17 -29.55
C THR A 256 0.91 -23.01 -28.56
N ILE A 257 1.31 -21.81 -28.99
CA ILE A 257 1.26 -20.59 -28.18
C ILE A 257 -0.18 -20.28 -27.76
N PHE A 258 -1.14 -20.37 -28.69
CA PHE A 258 -2.55 -20.10 -28.38
C PHE A 258 -3.10 -21.06 -27.31
N ARG A 259 -2.72 -22.34 -27.37
CA ARG A 259 -3.08 -23.33 -26.34
C ARG A 259 -2.43 -23.01 -24.99
N SER A 260 -1.15 -22.65 -24.98
CA SER A 260 -0.44 -22.28 -23.76
C SER A 260 -1.03 -21.02 -23.09
N VAL A 261 -1.38 -20.01 -23.88
CA VAL A 261 -2.01 -18.77 -23.38
C VAL A 261 -3.39 -19.04 -22.79
N ASN A 262 -4.22 -19.87 -23.45
CA ASN A 262 -5.52 -20.25 -22.92
C ASN A 262 -5.42 -21.08 -21.63
N GLN A 263 -4.44 -21.98 -21.55
CA GLN A 263 -4.16 -22.74 -20.33
C GLN A 263 -3.69 -21.84 -19.18
N TYR A 264 -2.86 -20.84 -19.47
CA TYR A 264 -2.43 -19.83 -18.49
C TYR A 264 -3.59 -18.96 -17.99
N GLY A 265 -4.51 -18.58 -18.89
CA GLY A 265 -5.71 -17.83 -18.53
C GLY A 265 -6.60 -18.57 -17.54
N GLN A 266 -6.82 -19.88 -17.76
CA GLN A 266 -7.61 -20.71 -16.85
C GLN A 266 -6.94 -20.90 -15.49
N GLN A 267 -5.61 -21.05 -15.46
CA GLN A 267 -4.87 -21.19 -14.20
C GLN A 267 -4.81 -19.88 -13.39
N ALA A 268 -4.86 -18.72 -14.06
CA ALA A 268 -4.98 -17.43 -13.40
C ALA A 268 -6.34 -17.25 -12.72
N GLU A 269 -7.44 -17.58 -13.42
CA GLU A 269 -8.80 -17.58 -12.86
C GLU A 269 -8.91 -18.52 -11.64
N HIS A 270 -8.35 -19.73 -11.72
CA HIS A 270 -8.33 -20.65 -10.58
C HIS A 270 -7.62 -20.08 -9.34
N ARG A 271 -6.46 -19.42 -9.53
CA ARG A 271 -5.76 -18.75 -8.42
C ARG A 271 -6.55 -17.56 -7.87
N HIS A 272 -7.28 -16.83 -8.71
CA HIS A 272 -8.15 -15.76 -8.26
C HIS A 272 -9.35 -16.27 -7.45
N ALA A 273 -9.93 -17.42 -7.83
CA ALA A 273 -10.99 -18.06 -7.08
C ALA A 273 -10.51 -18.54 -5.69
N GLU A 274 -9.34 -19.18 -5.60
CA GLU A 274 -8.74 -19.61 -4.33
C GLU A 274 -8.40 -18.41 -3.43
N THR A 275 -7.83 -17.35 -3.99
CA THR A 275 -7.50 -16.13 -3.23
C THR A 275 -8.76 -15.43 -2.71
N SER A 276 -9.84 -15.44 -3.48
CA SER A 276 -11.13 -14.88 -3.06
C SER A 276 -11.75 -15.66 -1.90
N GLN A 277 -11.65 -17.00 -1.93
CA GLN A 277 -12.10 -17.83 -0.81
C GLN A 277 -11.31 -17.59 0.48
N ILE A 278 -10.00 -17.37 0.37
CA ILE A 278 -9.14 -17.00 1.52
C ILE A 278 -9.49 -15.60 2.05
N LEU A 279 -9.81 -14.65 1.17
CA LEU A 279 -10.24 -13.32 1.60
C LEU A 279 -11.59 -13.35 2.32
N ASP A 280 -12.51 -14.20 1.90
CA ASP A 280 -13.80 -14.35 2.57
C ASP A 280 -13.70 -15.05 3.93
N SER A 281 -12.79 -16.02 4.09
CA SER A 281 -12.49 -16.61 5.41
C SER A 281 -11.85 -15.58 6.35
N LEU A 282 -10.92 -14.77 5.85
CA LEU A 282 -10.33 -13.64 6.60
C LEU A 282 -11.38 -12.61 7.01
N ARG A 283 -12.34 -12.26 6.13
CA ARG A 283 -13.44 -11.35 6.47
C ARG A 283 -14.33 -11.92 7.57
N GLN A 284 -14.62 -13.22 7.55
CA GLN A 284 -15.39 -13.86 8.63
C GLN A 284 -14.63 -13.85 9.96
N GLU A 285 -13.31 -14.01 9.95
CA GLU A 285 -12.47 -13.91 11.14
C GLU A 285 -12.40 -12.47 11.68
N LEU A 286 -12.29 -11.48 10.80
CA LEU A 286 -12.33 -10.06 11.16
C LEU A 286 -13.68 -9.65 11.77
N ARG A 287 -14.80 -10.20 11.28
CA ARG A 287 -16.12 -10.01 11.92
C ARG A 287 -16.20 -10.61 13.32
N LYS A 288 -15.42 -11.65 13.64
CA LYS A 288 -15.31 -12.15 15.02
C LYS A 288 -14.49 -11.20 15.90
N LEU A 289 -13.49 -10.52 15.34
CA LEU A 289 -12.68 -9.51 16.02
C LEU A 289 -13.47 -8.20 16.26
N GLU A 290 -14.42 -7.84 15.41
CA GLU A 290 -15.30 -6.68 15.62
C GLU A 290 -16.16 -6.81 16.89
N LYS A 291 -16.51 -8.04 17.30
CA LYS A 291 -17.16 -8.30 18.60
C LYS A 291 -16.28 -7.99 19.81
N ILE A 292 -14.96 -7.82 19.64
CA ILE A 292 -14.03 -7.41 20.70
C ILE A 292 -14.09 -5.89 20.93
N ASN A 293 -14.37 -5.08 19.89
CA ASN A 293 -14.59 -3.63 20.06
C ASN A 293 -15.88 -3.31 20.84
N ASP A 294 -16.92 -4.16 20.74
CA ASP A 294 -18.10 -4.05 21.62
C ASP A 294 -17.75 -4.30 23.09
N LEU A 295 -16.72 -5.12 23.36
CA LEU A 295 -16.22 -5.38 24.70
C LEU A 295 -15.51 -4.14 25.29
N GLU A 296 -14.79 -3.38 24.48
CA GLU A 296 -14.15 -2.13 24.89
C GLU A 296 -15.18 -1.03 25.21
N GLY A 297 -16.29 -0.99 24.47
CA GLY A 297 -17.45 -0.15 24.80
C GLY A 297 -18.06 -0.49 26.16
N ARG A 298 -18.18 -1.79 26.48
CA ARG A 298 -18.68 -2.26 27.78
C ARG A 298 -17.71 -1.96 28.94
N ILE A 299 -16.40 -2.04 28.71
CA ILE A 299 -15.37 -1.70 29.71
C ILE A 299 -15.40 -0.20 30.02
N ASN A 300 -15.54 0.66 28.99
CA ASN A 300 -15.68 2.10 29.18
C ASN A 300 -17.00 2.48 29.88
N GLY A 301 -18.08 1.71 29.64
CA GLY A 301 -19.34 1.82 30.38
C GLY A 301 -19.19 1.47 31.86
N LEU A 302 -18.51 0.34 32.15
CA LEU A 302 -18.19 -0.08 33.51
C LEU A 302 -17.32 0.94 34.26
N GLU A 303 -16.37 1.59 33.60
CA GLU A 303 -15.55 2.63 34.25
C GLU A 303 -16.39 3.86 34.64
N ARG A 304 -17.37 4.24 33.81
CA ARG A 304 -18.31 5.32 34.14
C ARG A 304 -19.23 4.94 35.30
N GLU A 305 -19.73 3.71 35.32
CA GLU A 305 -20.54 3.20 36.43
C GLU A 305 -19.73 3.11 37.74
N ILE A 306 -18.47 2.69 37.69
CA ILE A 306 -17.58 2.66 38.87
C ILE A 306 -17.33 4.08 39.42
N ARG A 307 -17.16 5.07 38.54
CA ARG A 307 -17.01 6.48 38.96
C ARG A 307 -18.30 7.01 39.60
N ALA A 308 -19.46 6.70 39.03
CA ALA A 308 -20.76 7.06 39.59
C ALA A 308 -21.03 6.37 40.95
N MET A 309 -20.67 5.09 41.06
CA MET A 309 -20.79 4.32 42.30
C MET A 309 -19.86 4.86 43.39
N ARG A 310 -18.64 5.30 43.05
CA ARG A 310 -17.75 5.98 44.00
C ARG A 310 -18.33 7.29 44.53
N THR A 311 -18.97 8.07 43.67
CA THR A 311 -19.63 9.32 44.10
C THR A 311 -20.83 9.03 45.00
N ASP A 312 -21.63 8.01 44.67
CA ASP A 312 -22.79 7.62 45.48
C ASP A 312 -22.37 7.01 46.82
N LEU A 313 -21.33 6.17 46.85
CA LEU A 313 -20.74 5.66 48.10
C LEU A 313 -20.19 6.79 48.97
N ASN A 314 -19.54 7.80 48.39
CA ASN A 314 -19.07 8.96 49.16
C ASN A 314 -20.23 9.80 49.71
N LEU A 315 -21.34 9.89 49.00
CA LEU A 315 -22.55 10.58 49.48
C LEU A 315 -23.26 9.77 50.57
N GLN A 316 -23.43 8.46 50.39
CA GLN A 316 -23.94 7.58 51.43
C GLN A 316 -23.04 7.54 52.65
N MET A 317 -21.71 7.57 52.47
CA MET A 317 -20.72 7.63 53.54
C MET A 317 -20.81 8.95 54.32
N LYS A 318 -21.03 10.09 53.64
CA LYS A 318 -21.28 11.38 54.30
C LYS A 318 -22.61 11.42 55.06
N ASN A 319 -23.65 10.79 54.50
CA ASN A 319 -24.96 10.69 55.15
C ASN A 319 -24.92 9.74 56.34
N THR A 320 -24.21 8.62 56.24
CA THR A 320 -23.96 7.72 57.38
C THR A 320 -23.03 8.35 58.41
N GLU A 321 -22.06 9.18 58.01
CA GLU A 321 -21.25 9.98 58.95
C GLU A 321 -22.13 10.98 59.72
N HIS A 322 -23.12 11.60 59.07
CA HIS A 322 -24.06 12.50 59.75
C HIS A 322 -25.02 11.75 60.68
N SER A 323 -25.54 10.59 60.27
CA SER A 323 -26.37 9.74 61.11
C SER A 323 -25.58 9.16 62.29
N LEU A 324 -24.30 8.79 62.08
CA LEU A 324 -23.39 8.35 63.14
C LEU A 324 -22.98 9.50 64.05
N LYS A 325 -22.75 10.72 63.54
CA LYS A 325 -22.51 11.91 64.38
C LYS A 325 -23.74 12.25 65.23
N GLY A 326 -24.95 12.10 64.69
CA GLY A 326 -26.19 12.23 65.46
C GLY A 326 -26.28 11.21 66.59
N TYR A 327 -26.01 9.94 66.29
CA TYR A 327 -26.01 8.85 67.29
C TYR A 327 -24.83 8.91 68.28
N MET A 328 -23.65 9.39 67.87
CA MET A 328 -22.46 9.54 68.73
C MET A 328 -22.52 10.80 69.59
N SER A 329 -23.19 11.87 69.14
CA SER A 329 -23.43 13.09 69.94
C SER A 329 -24.25 12.77 71.19
N ASP A 330 -25.32 11.97 71.05
CA ASP A 330 -26.17 11.59 72.18
C ASP A 330 -25.49 10.62 73.15
N HIS A 331 -24.55 9.79 72.68
CA HIS A 331 -23.75 8.91 73.53
C HIS A 331 -22.51 9.59 74.17
N HIS A 332 -22.02 10.71 73.63
CA HIS A 332 -20.88 11.43 74.22
C HIS A 332 -21.25 12.33 75.40
N ALA A 333 -22.49 12.84 75.47
CA ALA A 333 -22.97 13.61 76.61
C ALA A 333 -22.95 12.79 77.92
N THR A 334 -23.28 11.49 77.83
CA THR A 334 -23.34 10.57 78.98
C THR A 334 -22.00 9.92 79.33
N LEU A 335 -21.04 9.85 78.40
CA LEU A 335 -19.67 9.38 78.68
C LEU A 335 -18.72 10.49 79.15
N SER A 336 -18.97 11.76 78.80
CA SER A 336 -18.16 12.89 79.24
C SER A 336 -18.18 13.09 80.76
N SER A 337 -19.31 12.79 81.41
CA SER A 337 -19.46 12.90 82.87
C SER A 337 -18.68 11.82 83.65
N HIS A 338 -18.39 10.68 83.03
CA HIS A 338 -17.64 9.58 83.66
C HIS A 338 -16.14 9.58 83.34
N ILE A 339 -15.71 10.17 82.22
CA ILE A 339 -14.28 10.22 81.85
C ILE A 339 -13.54 11.40 82.51
N VAL A 340 -14.24 12.48 82.88
CA VAL A 340 -13.64 13.61 83.63
C VAL A 340 -13.13 13.20 85.03
N LYS A 341 -13.60 12.08 85.59
CA LYS A 341 -13.14 11.56 86.90
C LYS A 341 -11.96 10.58 86.83
N ALA A 342 -11.51 10.15 85.65
CA ALA A 342 -10.55 9.04 85.53
C ALA A 342 -9.27 9.33 84.72
N ALA A 343 -9.03 10.56 84.27
CA ALA A 343 -7.78 10.92 83.58
C ALA A 343 -6.78 11.61 84.52
N PRO A 344 -5.73 10.94 85.02
CA PRO A 344 -4.66 11.61 85.75
C PRO A 344 -3.82 12.43 84.76
N GLY A 345 -3.68 13.73 85.04
CA GLY A 345 -3.03 14.68 84.14
C GLY A 345 -1.64 14.25 83.68
N HIS A 346 -1.32 14.55 82.42
CA HIS A 346 -0.07 14.22 81.72
C HIS A 346 1.23 14.73 82.37
N GLY A 347 1.15 15.50 83.47
CA GLY A 347 2.30 16.01 84.22
C GLY A 347 3.21 14.93 84.79
N LYS A 348 2.67 13.77 85.20
CA LYS A 348 3.52 12.67 85.70
C LYS A 348 4.34 12.00 84.59
N LEU A 349 3.80 11.89 83.37
CA LEU A 349 4.54 11.32 82.23
C LEU A 349 5.63 12.27 81.73
N ILE A 350 5.35 13.57 81.66
CA ILE A 350 6.34 14.59 81.28
C ILE A 350 7.50 14.63 82.30
N GLY A 351 7.21 14.51 83.59
CA GLY A 351 8.24 14.46 84.64
C GLY A 351 9.21 13.29 84.50
N VAL A 352 8.73 12.10 84.09
CA VAL A 352 9.58 10.92 83.89
C VAL A 352 10.52 11.09 82.69
N ILE A 353 10.02 11.68 81.60
CA ILE A 353 10.83 11.91 80.40
C ILE A 353 11.93 12.94 80.69
N ILE A 354 11.61 14.04 81.37
CA ILE A 354 12.59 15.06 81.75
C ILE A 354 13.61 14.49 82.77
N GLY A 355 13.15 13.69 83.74
CA GLY A 355 14.02 13.03 84.71
C GLY A 355 15.06 12.10 84.06
N SER A 356 14.65 11.33 83.05
CA SER A 356 15.54 10.44 82.28
C SER A 356 16.68 11.21 81.60
N GLN A 357 16.38 12.36 80.99
CA GLN A 357 17.37 13.20 80.32
C GLN A 357 18.40 13.77 81.31
N VAL A 358 17.97 14.20 82.50
CA VAL A 358 18.87 14.73 83.53
C VAL A 358 19.84 13.65 84.03
N VAL A 359 19.36 12.42 84.26
CA VAL A 359 20.21 11.30 84.71
C VAL A 359 21.30 10.98 83.68
N LEU A 360 20.97 10.97 82.39
CA LEU A 360 21.94 10.75 81.31
C LEU A 360 23.01 11.84 81.26
N VAL A 361 22.64 13.10 81.42
CA VAL A 361 23.58 14.23 81.44
C VAL A 361 24.53 14.15 82.63
N VAL A 362 24.02 13.85 83.83
CA VAL A 362 24.85 13.67 85.04
C VAL A 362 25.80 12.48 84.88
N GLY A 363 25.31 11.36 84.35
CA GLY A 363 26.13 10.18 84.06
C GLY A 363 27.27 10.48 83.08
N TYR A 364 26.98 11.24 82.01
CA TYR A 364 27.98 11.66 81.04
C TYR A 364 29.04 12.59 81.66
N MET A 365 28.62 13.52 82.52
CA MET A 365 29.54 14.40 83.24
C MET A 365 30.48 13.62 84.17
N LEU A 366 29.96 12.66 84.93
CA LEU A 366 30.76 11.80 85.81
C LEU A 366 31.71 10.89 85.01
N TYR A 367 31.25 10.34 83.88
CA TYR A 367 32.10 9.56 82.97
C TYR A 367 33.26 10.40 82.43
N LYS A 368 32.99 11.62 81.96
CA LYS A 368 34.03 12.54 81.46
C LYS A 368 34.99 12.95 82.56
N ARG A 369 34.50 13.20 83.77
CA ARG A 369 35.34 13.51 84.94
C ARG A 369 36.26 12.35 85.31
N ARG A 370 35.78 11.10 85.27
CA ARG A 370 36.60 9.89 85.49
C ARG A 370 37.63 9.67 84.39
N LYS A 371 37.29 9.93 83.12
CA LYS A 371 38.21 9.76 81.99
C LYS A 371 39.39 10.75 82.04
N ASN A 372 39.16 11.97 82.52
CA ASN A 372 40.22 12.96 82.68
C ASN A 372 41.12 12.72 83.91
N SER A 373 40.68 11.89 84.87
CA SER A 373 41.46 11.52 86.06
C SER A 373 42.21 10.19 85.94
N MET A 374 42.22 9.54 84.77
CA MET A 374 43.04 8.35 84.52
C MET A 374 44.39 8.77 83.94
N PRO A 375 45.53 8.43 84.59
CA PRO A 375 46.85 8.75 84.08
C PRO A 375 47.08 8.01 82.75
N LYS A 376 47.43 8.77 81.71
CA LYS A 376 47.74 8.23 80.38
C LYS A 376 49.04 7.43 80.48
N LYS A 377 48.94 6.11 80.33
CA LYS A 377 50.12 5.27 80.01
C LYS A 377 50.44 5.49 78.54
N TYR A 378 51.50 6.24 78.27
CA TYR A 378 52.21 6.20 77.00
C TYR A 378 53.06 4.92 76.98
N LEU A 379 53.35 4.41 75.78
CA LEU A 379 54.22 3.25 75.54
C LEU A 379 55.48 3.26 76.42
#